data_AF-A0A0C3HPT4-F1
#
_entry.id   AF-A0A0C3HPT4-F1
#
_cell.length_a   1.000
_cell.length_b   1.000
_cell.length_c   1.000
_cell.angle_alpha   90.00
_cell.angle_beta   90.00
_cell.angle_gamma   90.00
#
_symmetry.space_group_name_H-M   'P 1'
#
loop_
_entity.id
_entity.type
_entity.pdbx_description
1 polymer ?
#
loop_
_entity_poly.entity_id
_entity_poly.type
_entity_poly.pdbx_seq_one_letter_code
_entity_poly.pdbx_strand_id
1 'polypeptide(L)'
;EGAEWQRHRRITAPPFNERNSALVWDESWRQAGQMLEAWTESQRLPVNSVSSDAARLALNIITCAGFGLSYHFRRVKDDLPEGHSMSYGDSLMAVMGNITLLVLVPSWVFDLPVLPQAMARFKAAVGEFKRYMVDMVDSAKQKAAKGEAGHPNLLNTLVQKSETVKSSSNVTGEGLADDEIYGNLFIFSFAGHETTANTLTYSIFLLAAFPKWQDWIAEEVRAVCGDEETLDSPAYEELYPKLNRCLSTMQETLRLFPPVLKIPKSTGNSAKQITVDGREVTIPAHTHVYPNIIGLHNNSDYWGSDANVWRPDRWIEHTPSTSTSLEDETIKTPTKGSYVPWAEGPRICPGKKFSQVEYVAVIARLLRNHRIEVVKNPTETEEQAHQRVLAVVQDSDVRLTLQMRRSESVNFRFMRQRA
;
A
#
# COMPACT_ATOMS: atom_id res chain seq x y z
N GLU A 1 18.38 10.94 -15.40
CA GLU A 1 17.70 11.72 -14.33
C GLU A 1 17.66 13.17 -14.80
N GLY A 2 16.58 13.92 -14.54
CA GLY A 2 16.37 15.23 -15.18
C GLY A 2 15.40 16.14 -14.44
N ALA A 3 15.32 17.40 -14.90
CA ALA A 3 14.55 18.48 -14.28
C ALA A 3 13.03 18.17 -14.21
N GLU A 4 12.50 17.44 -15.18
CA GLU A 4 11.07 17.06 -15.24
C GLU A 4 10.66 16.21 -14.03
N TRP A 5 11.40 15.13 -13.74
CA TRP A 5 11.12 14.31 -12.56
C TRP A 5 11.25 15.11 -11.26
N GLN A 6 12.26 16.00 -11.16
CA GLN A 6 12.43 16.85 -9.98
C GLN A 6 11.25 17.81 -9.80
N ARG A 7 10.72 18.36 -10.89
CA ARG A 7 9.52 19.20 -10.90
C ARG A 7 8.31 18.43 -10.38
N HIS A 8 8.01 17.26 -10.95
CA HIS A 8 6.93 16.40 -10.47
C HIS A 8 7.10 16.09 -8.99
N ARG A 9 8.28 15.64 -8.57
CA ARG A 9 8.56 15.26 -7.18
C ARG A 9 8.36 16.44 -6.22
N ARG A 10 8.77 17.65 -6.59
CA ARG A 10 8.59 18.87 -5.78
C ARG A 10 7.12 19.20 -5.57
N ILE A 11 6.28 18.96 -6.58
CA ILE A 11 4.84 19.26 -6.53
C ILE A 11 4.07 18.18 -5.77
N THR A 12 4.42 16.91 -5.96
CA THR A 12 3.62 15.79 -5.48
C THR A 12 4.03 15.28 -4.09
N ALA A 13 5.24 15.58 -3.61
CA ALA A 13 5.72 15.13 -2.30
C ALA A 13 5.11 15.87 -1.09
N PRO A 14 4.90 17.20 -1.11
CA PRO A 14 4.42 17.94 0.07
C PRO A 14 3.10 17.46 0.69
N PRO A 15 2.11 16.95 -0.08
CA PRO A 15 0.90 16.36 0.49
C PRO A 15 1.14 15.16 1.43
N PHE A 16 2.27 14.47 1.30
CA PHE A 16 2.64 13.33 2.17
C PHE A 16 3.35 13.84 3.44
N ASN A 17 2.57 14.34 4.40
CA ASN A 17 3.03 14.91 5.66
C ASN A 17 2.21 14.40 6.87
N GLU A 18 2.57 14.79 8.09
CA GLU A 18 1.91 14.31 9.33
C GLU A 18 0.41 14.61 9.39
N ARG A 19 -0.04 15.75 8.85
CA ARG A 19 -1.48 16.06 8.80
C ARG A 19 -2.22 15.11 7.87
N ASN A 20 -1.61 14.73 6.74
CA ASN A 20 -2.16 13.70 5.86
C ASN A 20 -2.10 12.32 6.53
N SER A 21 -1.05 12.00 7.28
CA SER A 21 -0.96 10.77 8.07
C SER A 21 -2.12 10.63 9.06
N ALA A 22 -2.56 11.71 9.72
CA ALA A 22 -3.74 11.66 10.59
C ALA A 22 -5.03 11.27 9.82
N LEU A 23 -5.24 11.84 8.62
CA LEU A 23 -6.36 11.45 7.76
C LEU A 23 -6.26 9.99 7.31
N VAL A 24 -5.06 9.52 6.98
CA VAL A 24 -4.80 8.12 6.64
C VAL A 24 -5.17 7.22 7.82
N TRP A 25 -4.74 7.58 9.02
CA TRP A 25 -5.02 6.83 10.23
C TRP A 25 -6.53 6.68 10.47
N ASP A 26 -7.27 7.79 10.48
CA ASP A 26 -8.71 7.80 10.73
C ASP A 26 -9.47 6.98 9.70
N GLU A 27 -9.17 7.18 8.41
CA GLU A 27 -9.82 6.44 7.33
C GLU A 27 -9.43 4.95 7.35
N SER A 28 -8.19 4.62 7.67
CA SER A 28 -7.73 3.23 7.80
C SER A 28 -8.44 2.51 8.93
N TRP A 29 -8.58 3.17 10.08
CA TRP A 29 -9.30 2.64 11.23
C TRP A 29 -10.77 2.39 10.88
N ARG A 30 -11.42 3.35 10.23
CA ARG A 30 -12.81 3.26 9.76
C ARG A 30 -13.01 2.13 8.75
N GLN A 31 -12.19 2.06 7.72
CA GLN A 31 -12.27 1.01 6.69
C GLN A 31 -12.00 -0.38 7.27
N ALA A 32 -10.99 -0.52 8.13
CA ALA A 32 -10.69 -1.77 8.80
C ALA A 32 -11.83 -2.22 9.72
N GLY A 33 -12.49 -1.28 10.41
CA GLY A 33 -13.71 -1.55 11.17
C GLY A 33 -14.84 -2.12 10.32
N GLN A 34 -15.18 -1.44 9.22
CA GLN A 34 -16.24 -1.91 8.30
C GLN A 34 -15.88 -3.23 7.60
N MET A 35 -14.61 -3.45 7.29
CA MET A 35 -14.12 -4.71 6.75
C MET A 35 -14.27 -5.85 7.76
N LEU A 36 -13.91 -5.60 9.02
CA LEU A 36 -14.03 -6.58 10.10
C LEU A 36 -15.49 -6.89 10.42
N GLU A 37 -16.37 -5.90 10.47
CA GLU A 37 -17.82 -6.10 10.53
C GLU A 37 -18.29 -6.97 9.37
N ALA A 38 -17.80 -6.71 8.15
CA ALA A 38 -18.19 -7.49 7.00
C ALA A 38 -17.76 -8.96 7.07
N TRP A 39 -16.57 -9.23 7.61
CA TRP A 39 -16.03 -10.56 7.83
C TRP A 39 -16.70 -11.31 9.00
N THR A 40 -17.25 -10.59 9.98
CA THR A 40 -17.81 -11.18 11.19
C THR A 40 -19.35 -11.30 11.18
N GLU A 41 -20.05 -10.54 10.33
CA GLU A 41 -21.53 -10.49 10.28
C GLU A 41 -22.16 -11.88 10.12
N SER A 42 -21.57 -12.77 9.33
CA SER A 42 -22.18 -14.07 9.07
C SER A 42 -21.81 -15.16 10.08
N GLN A 43 -20.77 -14.97 10.94
CA GLN A 43 -20.08 -15.92 11.86
C GLN A 43 -19.84 -17.38 11.40
N ARG A 44 -20.47 -17.81 10.31
CA ARG A 44 -20.60 -19.18 9.80
C ARG A 44 -19.85 -19.37 8.50
N LEU A 45 -19.68 -18.32 7.69
CA LEU A 45 -18.97 -18.40 6.42
C LEU A 45 -17.50 -18.05 6.62
N PRO A 46 -16.57 -18.90 6.15
CA PRO A 46 -15.18 -18.52 6.09
C PRO A 46 -14.92 -17.36 5.14
N VAL A 47 -13.88 -16.58 5.44
CA VAL A 47 -13.41 -15.47 4.61
C VAL A 47 -12.27 -15.98 3.73
N ASN A 48 -12.47 -15.95 2.42
CA ASN A 48 -11.42 -16.23 1.41
C ASN A 48 -11.12 -15.00 0.53
N SER A 49 -11.74 -13.86 0.81
CA SER A 49 -11.64 -12.61 0.05
C SER A 49 -10.58 -11.65 0.58
N VAL A 50 -9.70 -12.08 1.51
CA VAL A 50 -8.71 -11.23 2.20
C VAL A 50 -7.93 -10.34 1.23
N SER A 51 -7.44 -10.90 0.12
CA SER A 51 -6.67 -10.15 -0.88
C SER A 51 -7.51 -9.08 -1.60
N SER A 52 -8.72 -9.43 -2.05
CA SER A 52 -9.61 -8.46 -2.72
C SER A 52 -10.15 -7.39 -1.78
N ASP A 53 -10.34 -7.73 -0.51
CA ASP A 53 -10.83 -6.82 0.52
C ASP A 53 -9.73 -5.86 0.98
N ALA A 54 -8.49 -6.34 1.15
CA ALA A 54 -7.32 -5.49 1.41
C ALA A 54 -7.07 -4.51 0.27
N ALA A 55 -7.22 -4.96 -0.99
CA ALA A 55 -7.18 -4.10 -2.17
C ALA A 55 -8.25 -3.00 -2.09
N ARG A 56 -9.52 -3.36 -1.88
CA ARG A 56 -10.60 -2.38 -1.75
C ARG A 56 -10.34 -1.37 -0.63
N LEU A 57 -9.90 -1.85 0.53
CA LEU A 57 -9.58 -1.01 1.69
C LEU A 57 -8.48 0.00 1.36
N ALA A 58 -7.34 -0.45 0.82
CA ALA A 58 -6.23 0.43 0.47
C ALA A 58 -6.62 1.46 -0.59
N LEU A 59 -7.49 1.07 -1.54
CA LEU A 59 -8.00 1.98 -2.55
C LEU A 59 -8.85 3.09 -1.95
N ASN A 60 -9.76 2.74 -1.03
CA ASN A 60 -10.60 3.72 -0.36
C ASN A 60 -9.75 4.71 0.45
N ILE A 61 -8.69 4.22 1.12
CA ILE A 61 -7.80 5.05 1.93
C ILE A 61 -7.01 6.05 1.07
N ILE A 62 -6.36 5.60 -0.02
CA ILE A 62 -5.64 6.51 -0.91
C ILE A 62 -6.58 7.49 -1.62
N THR A 63 -7.80 7.07 -1.93
CA THR A 63 -8.79 7.94 -2.57
C THR A 63 -9.29 9.01 -1.60
N CYS A 64 -9.45 8.67 -0.32
CA CYS A 64 -9.82 9.62 0.73
C CYS A 64 -8.68 10.58 1.05
N ALA A 65 -7.52 10.07 1.45
CA ALA A 65 -6.40 10.89 1.90
C ALA A 65 -5.70 11.62 0.75
N GLY A 66 -5.68 11.02 -0.45
CA GLY A 66 -5.05 11.60 -1.65
C GLY A 66 -5.98 12.54 -2.41
N PHE A 67 -7.26 12.18 -2.57
CA PHE A 67 -8.18 12.89 -3.47
C PHE A 67 -9.39 13.51 -2.77
N GLY A 68 -9.56 13.28 -1.46
CA GLY A 68 -10.68 13.82 -0.69
C GLY A 68 -12.01 13.11 -0.95
N LEU A 69 -11.96 11.88 -1.45
CA LEU A 69 -13.13 11.06 -1.77
C LEU A 69 -13.20 9.85 -0.84
N SER A 70 -14.16 9.85 0.08
CA SER A 70 -14.37 8.76 1.02
C SER A 70 -15.51 7.85 0.55
N TYR A 71 -15.32 6.54 0.67
CA TYR A 71 -16.30 5.52 0.26
C TYR A 71 -16.58 4.56 1.42
N HIS A 72 -17.74 3.90 1.41
CA HIS A 72 -18.00 2.79 2.33
C HIS A 72 -17.26 1.52 1.86
N PHE A 73 -16.85 0.68 2.81
CA PHE A 73 -16.20 -0.60 2.51
C PHE A 73 -17.16 -1.56 1.79
N ARG A 74 -18.37 -1.70 2.33
CA ARG A 74 -19.46 -2.41 1.66
C ARG A 74 -20.08 -1.50 0.62
N ARG A 75 -20.21 -2.01 -0.60
CA ARG A 75 -20.94 -1.31 -1.66
C ARG A 75 -22.42 -1.37 -1.35
N VAL A 76 -23.07 -0.21 -1.36
CA VAL A 76 -24.51 -0.14 -1.63
C VAL A 76 -24.66 -0.40 -3.13
N LYS A 77 -25.56 -1.32 -3.50
CA LYS A 77 -25.69 -1.82 -4.89
C LYS A 77 -26.02 -0.72 -5.92
N ASP A 78 -26.41 0.46 -5.46
CA ASP A 78 -26.94 1.58 -6.27
C ASP A 78 -26.10 2.87 -6.20
N ASP A 79 -24.87 2.84 -5.66
CA ASP A 79 -24.03 4.03 -5.40
C ASP A 79 -23.13 4.47 -6.58
N LEU A 80 -23.47 4.11 -7.83
CA LEU A 80 -22.70 4.60 -8.98
C LEU A 80 -23.00 6.10 -9.18
N PRO A 81 -21.97 6.98 -9.26
CA PRO A 81 -22.20 8.37 -9.58
C PRO A 81 -22.89 8.51 -10.94
N GLU A 82 -23.72 9.54 -11.07
CA GLU A 82 -24.49 9.79 -12.29
C GLU A 82 -23.55 9.84 -13.52
N GLY A 83 -23.89 9.09 -14.57
CA GLY A 83 -23.08 9.01 -15.78
C GLY A 83 -21.92 7.99 -15.74
N HIS A 84 -21.79 7.18 -14.69
CA HIS A 84 -20.83 6.08 -14.62
C HIS A 84 -21.47 4.70 -14.77
N SER A 85 -20.80 3.81 -15.49
CA SER A 85 -21.24 2.42 -15.72
C SER A 85 -20.47 1.40 -14.89
N MET A 86 -19.35 1.82 -14.28
CA MET A 86 -18.49 1.02 -13.40
C MET A 86 -18.08 1.87 -12.21
N SER A 87 -17.81 1.25 -11.06
CA SER A 87 -17.25 1.99 -9.93
C SER A 87 -15.80 2.41 -10.20
N TYR A 88 -15.33 3.45 -9.50
CA TYR A 88 -13.93 3.87 -9.57
C TYR A 88 -12.96 2.71 -9.34
N GLY A 89 -13.20 1.91 -8.29
CA GLY A 89 -12.37 0.75 -7.98
C GLY A 89 -12.44 -0.38 -9.01
N ASP A 90 -13.61 -0.71 -9.54
CA ASP A 90 -13.70 -1.74 -10.59
C ASP A 90 -13.00 -1.30 -11.88
N SER A 91 -13.16 -0.02 -12.24
CA SER A 91 -12.50 0.53 -13.42
C SER A 91 -10.98 0.49 -13.26
N LEU A 92 -10.44 0.92 -12.10
CA LEU A 92 -9.01 0.85 -11.82
C LEU A 92 -8.49 -0.60 -11.81
N MET A 93 -9.17 -1.51 -11.12
CA MET A 93 -8.77 -2.92 -11.04
C MET A 93 -8.77 -3.60 -12.41
N ALA A 94 -9.76 -3.30 -13.26
CA ALA A 94 -9.80 -3.79 -14.63
C ALA A 94 -8.67 -3.22 -15.49
N VAL A 95 -8.33 -1.94 -15.31
CA VAL A 95 -7.18 -1.30 -15.99
C VAL A 95 -5.87 -1.93 -15.54
N MET A 96 -5.68 -2.17 -14.25
CA MET A 96 -4.47 -2.75 -13.67
C MET A 96 -4.26 -4.21 -14.06
N GLY A 97 -5.30 -5.04 -13.94
CA GLY A 97 -5.23 -6.45 -14.31
C GLY A 97 -4.86 -6.70 -15.78
N ASN A 98 -5.02 -5.69 -16.64
CA ASN A 98 -4.79 -5.77 -18.07
C ASN A 98 -3.81 -4.69 -18.57
N ILE A 99 -2.97 -4.11 -17.71
CA ILE A 99 -2.09 -3.00 -18.07
C ILE A 99 -1.10 -3.36 -19.20
N THR A 100 -0.75 -4.64 -19.35
CA THR A 100 0.07 -5.14 -20.45
C THR A 100 -0.57 -4.87 -21.82
N LEU A 101 -1.90 -4.85 -21.90
CA LEU A 101 -2.61 -4.46 -23.12
C LEU A 101 -2.38 -2.99 -23.45
N LEU A 102 -2.37 -2.08 -22.47
CA LEU A 102 -2.08 -0.65 -22.71
C LEU A 102 -0.64 -0.43 -23.20
N VAL A 103 0.31 -1.24 -22.74
CA VAL A 103 1.73 -1.07 -23.09
C VAL A 103 2.07 -1.71 -24.44
N LEU A 104 1.52 -2.90 -24.74
CA LEU A 104 1.93 -3.71 -25.89
C LEU A 104 0.99 -3.60 -27.09
N VAL A 105 -0.28 -3.25 -26.87
CA VAL A 105 -1.27 -3.18 -27.94
C VAL A 105 -1.40 -1.74 -28.42
N PRO A 106 -1.13 -1.44 -29.70
CA PRO A 106 -1.33 -0.10 -30.25
C PRO A 106 -2.77 0.38 -30.09
N SER A 107 -2.95 1.67 -29.80
CA SER A 107 -4.27 2.26 -29.52
C SER A 107 -5.30 2.02 -30.63
N TRP A 108 -4.88 2.06 -31.90
CA TRP A 108 -5.75 1.83 -33.06
C TRP A 108 -6.42 0.44 -33.08
N VAL A 109 -5.81 -0.56 -32.43
CA VAL A 109 -6.40 -1.90 -32.34
C VAL A 109 -7.71 -1.86 -31.58
N PHE A 110 -7.82 -1.01 -30.55
CA PHE A 110 -9.04 -0.85 -29.76
C PHE A 110 -10.17 -0.15 -30.53
N ASP A 111 -9.89 0.42 -31.69
CA ASP A 111 -10.87 1.08 -32.57
C ASP A 111 -11.36 0.18 -33.71
N LEU A 112 -10.92 -1.09 -33.74
CA LEU A 112 -11.42 -2.06 -34.71
C LEU A 112 -12.90 -2.38 -34.46
N PRO A 113 -13.69 -2.60 -35.54
CA PRO A 113 -15.14 -2.79 -35.46
C PRO A 113 -15.56 -4.09 -34.76
N VAL A 114 -14.68 -5.09 -34.68
CA VAL A 114 -14.92 -6.35 -33.98
C VAL A 114 -13.80 -6.55 -32.96
N LEU A 115 -14.09 -6.19 -31.70
CA LEU A 115 -13.17 -6.36 -30.59
C LEU A 115 -13.55 -7.59 -29.76
N PRO A 116 -12.61 -8.46 -29.37
CA PRO A 116 -12.86 -9.50 -28.38
C PRO A 116 -13.47 -8.90 -27.11
N GLN A 117 -14.44 -9.59 -26.49
CA GLN A 117 -15.19 -9.06 -25.35
C GLN A 117 -14.28 -8.59 -24.19
N ALA A 118 -13.16 -9.28 -23.94
CA ALA A 118 -12.18 -8.89 -22.93
C ALA A 118 -11.54 -7.52 -23.24
N MET A 119 -11.15 -7.28 -24.49
CA MET A 119 -10.59 -5.99 -24.92
C MET A 119 -11.64 -4.88 -24.91
N ALA A 120 -12.90 -5.21 -25.25
CA ALA A 120 -14.00 -4.25 -25.21
C ALA A 120 -14.30 -3.80 -23.76
N ARG A 121 -14.35 -4.75 -22.81
CA ARG A 121 -14.48 -4.46 -21.38
C ARG A 121 -13.31 -3.63 -20.86
N PHE A 122 -12.09 -3.95 -21.30
CA PHE A 122 -10.92 -3.17 -20.94
C PHE A 122 -10.98 -1.73 -21.48
N LYS A 123 -11.34 -1.53 -22.76
CA LYS A 123 -11.55 -0.20 -23.34
C LYS A 123 -12.59 0.60 -22.56
N ALA A 124 -13.70 -0.04 -22.19
CA ALA A 124 -14.74 0.57 -21.36
C ALA A 124 -14.17 0.97 -19.98
N ALA A 125 -13.45 0.10 -19.30
CA ALA A 125 -12.82 0.40 -18.01
C ALA A 125 -11.82 1.56 -18.09
N VAL A 126 -10.99 1.63 -19.14
CA VAL A 126 -10.09 2.77 -19.39
C VAL A 126 -10.89 4.07 -19.56
N GLY A 127 -11.99 4.03 -20.32
CA GLY A 127 -12.88 5.16 -20.52
C GLY A 127 -13.55 5.65 -19.23
N GLU A 128 -14.09 4.72 -18.43
CA GLU A 128 -14.68 4.99 -17.12
C GLU A 128 -13.67 5.58 -16.15
N PHE A 129 -12.48 4.97 -16.05
CA PHE A 129 -11.42 5.44 -15.16
C PHE A 129 -10.94 6.85 -15.55
N LYS A 130 -10.79 7.12 -16.85
CA LYS A 130 -10.48 8.46 -17.35
C LYS A 130 -11.57 9.48 -16.99
N ARG A 131 -12.85 9.11 -17.12
CA ARG A 131 -13.98 9.97 -16.75
C ARG A 131 -13.91 10.36 -15.29
N TYR A 132 -13.70 9.38 -14.40
CA TYR A 132 -13.51 9.64 -12.97
C TYR A 132 -12.37 10.63 -12.67
N MET A 133 -11.24 10.52 -13.38
CA MET A 133 -10.13 11.48 -13.23
C MET A 133 -10.51 12.88 -13.68
N VAL A 134 -11.27 13.01 -14.77
CA VAL A 134 -11.79 14.31 -15.24
C VAL A 134 -12.73 14.89 -14.21
N ASP A 135 -13.72 14.13 -13.74
CA ASP A 135 -14.72 14.59 -12.77
C ASP A 135 -14.07 15.00 -11.44
N MET A 136 -13.05 14.26 -10.99
CA MET A 136 -12.24 14.62 -9.82
C MET A 136 -11.56 15.98 -9.98
N VAL A 137 -10.86 16.18 -11.10
CA VAL A 137 -10.12 17.42 -11.38
C VAL A 137 -11.08 18.60 -11.53
N ASP A 138 -12.19 18.41 -12.25
CA ASP A 138 -13.18 19.47 -12.48
C ASP A 138 -13.91 19.84 -11.19
N SER A 139 -14.29 18.86 -10.37
CA SER A 139 -14.87 19.08 -9.04
C SER A 139 -13.90 19.85 -8.14
N ALA A 140 -12.62 19.48 -8.13
CA ALA A 140 -11.59 20.18 -7.36
C ALA A 140 -11.36 21.62 -7.86
N LYS A 141 -11.32 21.85 -9.18
CA LYS A 141 -11.22 23.20 -9.78
C LYS A 141 -12.41 24.07 -9.38
N GLN A 142 -13.63 23.54 -9.45
CA GLN A 142 -14.85 24.25 -9.05
C GLN A 142 -14.84 24.63 -7.57
N LYS A 143 -14.46 23.70 -6.68
CA LYS A 143 -14.33 23.98 -5.23
C LYS A 143 -13.27 25.04 -4.95
N ALA A 144 -12.12 24.97 -5.63
CA ALA A 144 -11.07 25.95 -5.50
C ALA A 144 -11.53 27.36 -5.94
N ALA A 145 -12.25 27.47 -7.05
CA ALA A 145 -12.80 28.74 -7.54
C ALA A 145 -13.82 29.37 -6.58
N LYS A 146 -14.56 28.56 -5.81
CA LYS A 146 -15.51 29.01 -4.78
C LYS A 146 -14.85 29.35 -3.43
N GLY A 147 -13.55 29.12 -3.28
CA GLY A 147 -12.88 29.24 -1.96
C GLY A 147 -13.24 28.10 -1.00
N GLU A 148 -13.87 27.04 -1.50
CA GLU A 148 -14.30 25.85 -0.75
C GLU A 148 -13.32 24.68 -0.92
N ALA A 149 -12.08 24.97 -1.31
CA ALA A 149 -11.03 23.97 -1.29
C ALA A 149 -10.89 23.45 0.14
N GLY A 150 -11.28 22.19 0.34
CA GLY A 150 -11.16 21.51 1.63
C GLY A 150 -9.70 21.35 2.06
N HIS A 151 -9.44 20.44 2.98
CA HIS A 151 -8.06 20.23 3.45
C HIS A 151 -7.07 19.96 2.30
N PRO A 152 -5.82 20.47 2.41
CA PRO A 152 -4.80 20.20 1.41
C PRO A 152 -4.55 18.70 1.27
N ASN A 153 -4.83 18.18 0.08
CA ASN A 153 -4.53 16.81 -0.32
C ASN A 153 -3.77 16.84 -1.66
N LEU A 154 -3.44 15.66 -2.19
CA LEU A 154 -2.69 15.56 -3.45
C LEU A 154 -3.45 16.22 -4.61
N LEU A 155 -4.74 15.90 -4.78
CA LEU A 155 -5.56 16.47 -5.86
C LEU A 155 -5.63 18.01 -5.80
N ASN A 156 -5.95 18.56 -4.63
CA ASN A 156 -6.03 20.00 -4.42
C ASN A 156 -4.69 20.70 -4.71
N THR A 157 -3.58 20.06 -4.32
CA THR A 157 -2.22 20.59 -4.58
C THR A 157 -1.91 20.59 -6.08
N LEU A 158 -2.23 19.51 -6.79
CA LEU A 158 -2.04 19.40 -8.24
C LEU A 158 -2.85 20.47 -8.99
N VAL A 159 -4.13 20.64 -8.62
CA VAL A 159 -5.02 21.64 -9.21
C VAL A 159 -4.54 23.06 -8.91
N GLN A 160 -4.23 23.39 -7.67
CA GLN A 160 -3.76 24.72 -7.29
C GLN A 160 -2.49 25.12 -8.04
N LYS A 161 -1.53 24.19 -8.18
CA LYS A 161 -0.27 24.44 -8.90
C LYS A 161 -0.46 24.58 -10.40
N SER A 162 -1.42 23.85 -10.99
CA SER A 162 -1.82 24.05 -12.39
C SER A 162 -2.42 25.45 -12.62
N GLU A 163 -3.38 25.88 -11.79
CA GLU A 163 -4.08 27.16 -11.98
C GLU A 163 -3.17 28.37 -11.73
N THR A 164 -2.20 28.26 -10.81
CA THR A 164 -1.19 29.31 -10.58
C THR A 164 -0.35 29.59 -11.84
N VAL A 165 -0.09 28.57 -12.67
CA VAL A 165 0.65 28.72 -13.93
C VAL A 165 -0.23 29.27 -15.04
N LYS A 166 -1.50 28.87 -15.11
CA LYS A 166 -2.44 29.40 -16.11
C LYS A 166 -2.75 30.90 -15.91
N SER A 167 -2.70 31.39 -14.67
CA SER A 167 -3.02 32.79 -14.32
C SER A 167 -1.83 33.76 -14.36
N SER A 168 -0.59 33.27 -14.37
CA SER A 168 0.60 34.13 -14.28
C SER A 168 1.47 34.01 -15.53
N SER A 169 1.35 34.95 -16.47
CA SER A 169 2.13 35.00 -17.72
C SER A 169 3.65 35.17 -17.55
N ASN A 170 4.14 35.34 -16.31
CA ASN A 170 5.54 35.59 -15.96
C ASN A 170 6.15 34.55 -15.00
N VAL A 171 5.45 33.45 -14.67
CA VAL A 171 6.05 32.38 -13.83
C VAL A 171 6.61 31.28 -14.73
N THR A 172 7.92 31.10 -14.66
CA THR A 172 8.67 30.04 -15.35
C THR A 172 8.15 28.64 -14.98
N GLY A 173 7.21 28.07 -15.74
CA GLY A 173 7.06 26.61 -15.95
C GLY A 173 6.95 25.64 -14.76
N GLU A 174 6.60 26.09 -13.55
CA GLU A 174 6.59 25.25 -12.32
C GLU A 174 5.27 24.51 -12.03
N GLY A 175 4.31 24.54 -12.94
CA GLY A 175 3.00 23.87 -12.83
C GLY A 175 2.98 22.55 -13.59
N LEU A 176 1.82 21.88 -13.54
CA LEU A 176 1.56 20.67 -14.31
C LEU A 176 0.46 20.96 -15.34
N ALA A 177 0.64 20.48 -16.57
CA ALA A 177 -0.40 20.41 -17.58
C ALA A 177 -1.48 19.38 -17.17
N ASP A 178 -2.68 19.48 -17.77
CA ASP A 178 -3.81 18.64 -17.35
C ASP A 178 -3.52 17.13 -17.56
N ASP A 179 -2.78 16.76 -18.61
CA ASP A 179 -2.30 15.39 -18.85
C ASP A 179 -1.29 14.91 -17.80
N GLU A 180 -0.38 15.79 -17.36
CA GLU A 180 0.52 15.50 -16.25
C GLU A 180 -0.24 15.29 -14.94
N ILE A 181 -1.32 16.04 -14.68
CA ILE A 181 -2.19 15.83 -13.52
C ILE A 181 -2.82 14.44 -13.59
N TYR A 182 -3.43 14.07 -14.73
CA TYR A 182 -4.04 12.74 -14.88
C TYR A 182 -3.01 11.61 -14.73
N GLY A 183 -1.80 11.78 -15.26
CA GLY A 183 -0.71 10.83 -15.07
C GLY A 183 -0.32 10.67 -13.59
N ASN A 184 -0.27 11.77 -12.83
CA ASN A 184 -0.02 11.73 -11.40
C ASN A 184 -1.18 11.07 -10.64
N LEU A 185 -2.44 11.40 -10.94
CA LEU A 185 -3.59 10.75 -10.29
C LEU A 185 -3.55 9.23 -10.51
N PHE A 186 -3.33 8.79 -11.75
CA PHE A 186 -3.19 7.37 -12.09
C PHE A 186 -2.07 6.69 -11.30
N ILE A 187 -0.84 7.24 -11.31
CA ILE A 187 0.29 6.57 -10.67
C ILE A 187 0.15 6.53 -9.15
N PHE A 188 -0.43 7.56 -8.52
CA PHE A 188 -0.65 7.55 -7.06
C PHE A 188 -1.79 6.62 -6.64
N SER A 189 -2.89 6.56 -7.40
CA SER A 189 -3.95 5.56 -7.17
C SER A 189 -3.40 4.16 -7.25
N PHE A 190 -2.56 3.86 -8.26
CA PHE A 190 -1.94 2.56 -8.41
C PHE A 190 -0.95 2.26 -7.29
N ALA A 191 0.03 3.14 -7.07
CA ALA A 191 1.14 2.89 -6.17
C ALA A 191 0.70 2.78 -4.71
N GLY A 192 -0.27 3.59 -4.27
CA GLY A 192 -0.79 3.57 -2.89
C GLY A 192 -1.73 2.40 -2.61
N HIS A 193 -2.37 1.85 -3.65
CA HIS A 193 -3.33 0.76 -3.51
C HIS A 193 -2.68 -0.62 -3.47
N GLU A 194 -1.99 -1.03 -4.55
CA GLU A 194 -1.62 -2.44 -4.74
C GLU A 194 -0.51 -2.87 -3.78
N THR A 195 0.42 -1.96 -3.46
CA THR A 195 1.57 -2.26 -2.61
C THR A 195 1.18 -2.50 -1.14
N THR A 196 0.36 -1.61 -0.56
CA THR A 196 -0.11 -1.77 0.82
C THR A 196 -1.07 -2.95 0.94
N ALA A 197 -1.98 -3.14 -0.03
CA ALA A 197 -2.92 -4.26 -0.05
C ALA A 197 -2.22 -5.62 -0.04
N ASN A 198 -1.17 -5.79 -0.85
CA ASN A 198 -0.39 -7.02 -0.86
C ASN A 198 0.36 -7.21 0.46
N THR A 199 0.95 -6.15 1.01
CA THR A 199 1.63 -6.21 2.32
C THR A 199 0.67 -6.68 3.42
N LEU A 200 -0.52 -6.07 3.52
CA LEU A 200 -1.58 -6.48 4.45
C LEU A 200 -2.00 -7.94 4.24
N THR A 201 -2.16 -8.37 2.99
CA THR A 201 -2.51 -9.74 2.65
C THR A 201 -1.46 -10.74 3.15
N TYR A 202 -0.18 -10.51 2.86
CA TYR A 202 0.90 -11.36 3.37
C TYR A 202 0.91 -11.40 4.89
N SER A 203 0.78 -10.25 5.55
CA SER A 203 0.79 -10.18 7.01
C SER A 203 -0.39 -10.92 7.63
N ILE A 204 -1.61 -10.81 7.09
CA ILE A 204 -2.77 -11.56 7.60
C ILE A 204 -2.53 -13.07 7.49
N PHE A 205 -1.99 -13.55 6.37
CA PHE A 205 -1.68 -14.98 6.19
C PHE A 205 -0.58 -15.43 7.16
N LEU A 206 0.49 -14.65 7.30
CA LEU A 206 1.60 -14.96 8.20
C LEU A 206 1.15 -14.94 9.67
N LEU A 207 0.34 -13.97 10.07
CA LEU A 207 -0.21 -13.90 11.43
C LEU A 207 -1.16 -15.06 11.74
N ALA A 208 -1.92 -15.54 10.76
CA ALA A 208 -2.76 -16.72 10.92
C ALA A 208 -1.93 -18.02 11.01
N ALA A 209 -0.78 -18.08 10.33
CA ALA A 209 0.13 -19.23 10.39
C ALA A 209 1.05 -19.23 11.62
N PHE A 210 1.25 -18.06 12.25
CA PHE A 210 2.10 -17.91 13.43
C PHE A 210 1.35 -17.25 14.61
N PRO A 211 0.51 -18.00 15.33
CA PRO A 211 -0.31 -17.47 16.42
C PRO A 211 0.50 -16.74 17.51
N LYS A 212 1.72 -17.20 17.80
CA LYS A 212 2.64 -16.54 18.75
C LYS A 212 2.82 -15.04 18.44
N TRP A 213 3.04 -14.69 17.18
CA TRP A 213 3.25 -13.29 16.78
C TRP A 213 1.95 -12.50 16.85
N GLN A 214 0.83 -13.15 16.59
CA GLN A 214 -0.48 -12.55 16.74
C GLN A 214 -0.78 -12.19 18.21
N ASP A 215 -0.49 -13.10 19.14
CA ASP A 215 -0.66 -12.86 20.58
C ASP A 215 0.28 -11.74 21.08
N TRP A 216 1.53 -11.73 20.59
CA TRP A 216 2.53 -10.70 20.91
C TRP A 216 2.12 -9.29 20.43
N ILE A 217 1.47 -9.18 19.28
CA ILE A 217 0.94 -7.89 18.78
C ILE A 217 -0.35 -7.52 19.53
N ALA A 218 -1.23 -8.49 19.78
CA ALA A 218 -2.48 -8.24 20.51
C ALA A 218 -2.23 -7.71 21.94
N GLU A 219 -1.15 -8.14 22.60
CA GLU A 219 -0.69 -7.58 23.88
C GLU A 219 -0.43 -6.07 23.78
N GLU A 220 0.36 -5.63 22.79
CA GLU A 220 0.63 -4.20 22.54
C GLU A 220 -0.66 -3.45 22.22
N VAL A 221 -1.47 -3.96 21.30
CA VAL A 221 -2.68 -3.27 20.84
C VAL A 221 -3.65 -3.10 22.01
N ARG A 222 -3.80 -4.10 22.88
CA ARG A 222 -4.64 -3.98 24.08
C ARG A 222 -4.10 -2.94 25.05
N ALA A 223 -2.81 -2.93 25.30
CA ALA A 223 -2.18 -1.97 26.21
C ALA A 223 -2.29 -0.51 25.69
N VAL A 224 -2.17 -0.32 24.37
CA VAL A 224 -2.17 1.02 23.74
C VAL A 224 -3.57 1.53 23.44
N CYS A 225 -4.44 0.68 22.89
CA CYS A 225 -5.79 1.07 22.45
C CYS A 225 -6.88 0.81 23.49
N GLY A 226 -6.59 0.08 24.58
CA GLY A 226 -7.57 -0.33 25.57
C GLY A 226 -8.70 -1.23 25.01
N ASP A 227 -9.64 -1.58 25.88
CA ASP A 227 -10.72 -2.55 25.59
C ASP A 227 -12.08 -1.91 25.23
N GLU A 228 -12.24 -0.58 25.32
CA GLU A 228 -13.54 0.06 25.06
C GLU A 228 -14.00 -0.09 23.60
N GLU A 229 -15.20 -0.64 23.38
CA GLU A 229 -15.73 -0.90 22.02
C GLU A 229 -15.80 0.36 21.14
N THR A 230 -15.99 1.53 21.72
CA THR A 230 -16.36 2.80 21.06
C THR A 230 -15.18 3.69 20.69
N LEU A 231 -14.01 3.11 20.42
CA LEU A 231 -12.86 3.88 19.96
C LEU A 231 -13.07 4.22 18.47
N ASP A 232 -13.95 5.17 18.21
CA ASP A 232 -14.47 5.52 16.89
C ASP A 232 -13.47 6.36 16.06
N SER A 233 -12.46 6.96 16.70
CA SER A 233 -11.26 7.50 16.05
C SER A 233 -10.12 7.65 17.08
N PRO A 234 -9.10 6.76 17.08
CA PRO A 234 -7.96 6.94 17.95
C PRO A 234 -7.14 8.15 17.53
N ALA A 235 -6.65 8.95 18.48
CA ALA A 235 -5.74 10.05 18.14
C ALA A 235 -4.43 9.48 17.55
N TYR A 236 -4.19 9.76 16.27
CA TYR A 236 -3.02 9.31 15.51
C TYR A 236 -1.71 9.61 16.26
N GLU A 237 -1.55 10.85 16.73
CA GLU A 237 -0.34 11.33 17.40
C GLU A 237 -0.08 10.61 18.73
N GLU A 238 -1.12 10.06 19.36
CA GLU A 238 -1.01 9.38 20.63
C GLU A 238 -0.72 7.89 20.46
N LEU A 239 -1.44 7.20 19.57
CA LEU A 239 -1.39 5.75 19.48
C LEU A 239 -0.33 5.24 18.52
N TYR A 240 -0.21 5.84 17.33
CA TYR A 240 0.70 5.34 16.30
C TYR A 240 2.16 5.19 16.79
N PRO A 241 2.75 6.16 17.52
CA PRO A 241 4.14 6.04 17.98
C PRO A 241 4.38 4.91 18.98
N LYS A 242 3.32 4.37 19.60
CA LYS A 242 3.39 3.30 20.61
C LYS A 242 3.17 1.90 20.01
N LEU A 243 2.80 1.79 18.73
CA LEU A 243 2.46 0.53 18.07
C LEU A 243 3.66 -0.05 17.29
N ASN A 244 4.78 -0.22 17.99
CA ASN A 244 6.04 -0.69 17.42
C ASN A 244 5.97 -2.14 16.95
N ARG A 245 5.28 -3.03 17.66
CA ARG A 245 5.11 -4.44 17.25
C ARG A 245 4.26 -4.54 15.99
N CYS A 246 3.20 -3.75 15.87
CA CYS A 246 2.46 -3.61 14.60
C CYS A 246 3.38 -3.20 13.45
N LEU A 247 4.19 -2.15 13.65
CA LEU A 247 5.12 -1.66 12.64
C LEU A 247 6.23 -2.68 12.31
N SER A 248 6.75 -3.40 13.31
CA SER A 248 7.75 -4.46 13.16
C SER A 248 7.26 -5.59 12.23
N THR A 249 5.97 -5.90 12.31
CA THR A 249 5.31 -6.91 11.48
C THR A 249 5.29 -6.46 10.02
N MET A 250 5.05 -5.18 9.77
CA MET A 250 5.18 -4.60 8.43
C MET A 250 6.61 -4.73 7.92
N GLN A 251 7.60 -4.35 8.74
CA GLN A 251 9.00 -4.38 8.33
C GLN A 251 9.46 -5.78 7.96
N GLU A 252 9.10 -6.78 8.77
CA GLU A 252 9.48 -8.15 8.51
C GLU A 252 8.74 -8.75 7.31
N THR A 253 7.47 -8.40 7.13
CA THR A 253 6.70 -8.80 5.94
C THR A 253 7.32 -8.22 4.67
N LEU A 254 7.67 -6.92 4.66
CA LEU A 254 8.29 -6.26 3.52
C LEU A 254 9.71 -6.75 3.24
N ARG A 255 10.43 -7.25 4.25
CA ARG A 255 11.75 -7.86 4.07
C ARG A 255 11.67 -9.16 3.27
N LEU A 256 10.72 -10.03 3.59
CA LEU A 256 10.59 -11.34 2.94
C LEU A 256 9.72 -11.30 1.68
N PHE A 257 8.68 -10.47 1.68
CA PHE A 257 7.67 -10.38 0.63
C PHE A 257 7.46 -8.92 0.16
N PRO A 258 8.52 -8.21 -0.30
CA PRO A 258 8.36 -6.85 -0.80
C PRO A 258 7.48 -6.83 -2.05
N PRO A 259 6.47 -5.95 -2.15
CA PRO A 259 5.63 -5.83 -3.35
C PRO A 259 6.43 -5.50 -4.62
N VAL A 260 7.51 -4.72 -4.50
CA VAL A 260 8.37 -4.30 -5.62
C VAL A 260 9.72 -5.00 -5.54
N LEU A 261 9.96 -5.98 -6.43
CA LEU A 261 11.20 -6.78 -6.45
C LEU A 261 12.35 -6.14 -7.23
N LYS A 262 12.05 -5.20 -8.13
CA LYS A 262 13.02 -4.65 -9.08
C LYS A 262 12.98 -3.13 -9.05
N ILE A 263 14.13 -2.51 -8.79
CA ILE A 263 14.31 -1.05 -8.83
C ILE A 263 15.32 -0.74 -9.94
N PRO A 264 14.88 -0.65 -11.21
CA PRO A 264 15.79 -0.47 -12.33
C PRO A 264 16.57 0.85 -12.20
N LYS A 265 17.86 0.79 -12.47
CA LYS A 265 18.76 1.93 -12.61
C LYS A 265 19.41 1.90 -14.00
N SER A 266 19.89 3.05 -14.47
CA SER A 266 20.65 3.15 -15.71
C SER A 266 21.72 4.22 -15.60
N THR A 267 22.89 3.96 -16.20
CA THR A 267 23.96 4.94 -16.31
C THR A 267 23.68 6.03 -17.35
N GLY A 268 22.66 5.86 -18.20
CA GLY A 268 22.34 6.78 -19.29
C GLY A 268 23.51 6.93 -20.26
N ASN A 269 23.78 8.13 -20.76
CA ASN A 269 24.81 8.35 -21.79
C ASN A 269 26.24 8.46 -21.24
N SER A 270 26.45 8.24 -19.94
CA SER A 270 27.74 8.45 -19.28
C SER A 270 28.09 7.30 -18.36
N ALA A 271 29.34 6.85 -18.38
CA ALA A 271 29.82 5.89 -17.40
C ALA A 271 29.70 6.45 -15.96
N LYS A 272 29.54 5.55 -14.99
CA LYS A 272 29.44 5.88 -13.56
C LYS A 272 30.50 5.10 -12.80
N GLN A 273 31.24 5.77 -11.92
CA GLN A 273 32.14 5.12 -10.99
C GLN A 273 31.40 4.80 -9.69
N ILE A 274 31.63 3.60 -9.17
CA ILE A 274 31.15 3.16 -7.86
C ILE A 274 32.30 2.49 -7.12
N THR A 275 32.30 2.58 -5.79
CA THR A 275 33.25 1.84 -4.95
C THR A 275 32.62 0.53 -4.50
N VAL A 276 33.30 -0.60 -4.75
CA VAL A 276 32.91 -1.94 -4.27
C VAL A 276 34.09 -2.53 -3.50
N ASP A 277 33.91 -2.82 -2.21
CA ASP A 277 34.95 -3.35 -1.32
C ASP A 277 36.27 -2.56 -1.37
N GLY A 278 36.16 -1.22 -1.40
CA GLY A 278 37.29 -0.30 -1.49
C GLY A 278 37.95 -0.19 -2.86
N ARG A 279 37.41 -0.83 -3.90
CA ARG A 279 37.89 -0.76 -5.29
C ARG A 279 36.95 0.09 -6.13
N GLU A 280 37.53 1.01 -6.91
CA GLU A 280 36.77 1.77 -7.90
C GLU A 280 36.41 0.88 -9.10
N VAL A 281 35.12 0.78 -9.37
CA VAL A 281 34.54 0.03 -10.48
C VAL A 281 33.80 1.00 -11.38
N THR A 282 34.15 1.00 -12.66
CA THR A 282 33.44 1.80 -13.67
C THR A 282 32.33 0.97 -14.29
N ILE A 283 31.09 1.41 -14.12
CA ILE A 283 29.93 0.89 -14.85
C ILE A 283 29.83 1.69 -16.16
N PRO A 284 29.88 1.02 -17.33
CA PRO A 284 29.82 1.70 -18.62
C PRO A 284 28.55 2.53 -18.82
N ALA A 285 28.58 3.46 -19.79
CA ALA A 285 27.37 4.10 -20.28
C ALA A 285 26.38 3.06 -20.83
N HIS A 286 25.10 3.43 -20.89
CA HIS A 286 23.99 2.64 -21.41
C HIS A 286 23.81 1.28 -20.71
N THR A 287 24.29 1.17 -19.47
CA THR A 287 24.17 -0.06 -18.68
C THR A 287 22.95 0.03 -17.78
N HIS A 288 22.12 -1.02 -17.79
CA HIS A 288 21.06 -1.21 -16.82
C HIS A 288 21.58 -1.95 -15.59
N VAL A 289 21.20 -1.47 -14.41
CA VAL A 289 21.61 -2.05 -13.14
C VAL A 289 20.36 -2.36 -12.33
N TYR A 290 20.28 -3.59 -11.83
CA TYR A 290 19.15 -4.08 -11.04
C TYR A 290 19.67 -4.58 -9.70
N PRO A 291 19.48 -3.81 -8.61
CA PRO A 291 19.77 -4.30 -7.27
C PRO A 291 18.93 -5.55 -7.00
N ASN A 292 19.56 -6.62 -6.50
CA ASN A 292 18.85 -7.83 -6.09
C ASN A 292 18.23 -7.60 -4.70
N ILE A 293 17.00 -7.06 -4.68
CA ILE A 293 16.30 -6.68 -3.44
C ILE A 293 16.07 -7.90 -2.54
N ILE A 294 15.62 -9.02 -3.11
CA ILE A 294 15.37 -10.25 -2.34
C ILE A 294 16.67 -10.80 -1.75
N GLY A 295 17.72 -10.88 -2.56
CA GLY A 295 19.04 -11.33 -2.10
C GLY A 295 19.58 -10.45 -0.97
N LEU A 296 19.40 -9.13 -1.10
CA LEU A 296 19.80 -8.15 -0.09
C LEU A 296 19.02 -8.30 1.22
N HIS A 297 17.69 -8.41 1.14
CA HIS A 297 16.81 -8.54 2.31
C HIS A 297 16.91 -9.90 3.00
N ASN A 298 17.52 -10.90 2.34
CA ASN A 298 17.77 -12.24 2.90
C ASN A 298 19.26 -12.55 3.10
N ASN A 299 20.15 -11.57 2.93
CA ASN A 299 21.59 -11.80 3.12
C ASN A 299 21.90 -12.08 4.60
N SER A 300 22.39 -13.28 4.90
CA SER A 300 22.72 -13.72 6.26
C SER A 300 23.78 -12.87 6.95
N ASP A 301 24.64 -12.16 6.20
CA ASP A 301 25.65 -11.25 6.76
C ASP A 301 25.00 -10.05 7.47
N TYR A 302 23.79 -9.66 7.04
CA TYR A 302 23.03 -8.57 7.67
C TYR A 302 21.89 -9.07 8.57
N TRP A 303 21.30 -10.22 8.22
CA TRP A 303 20.07 -10.71 8.85
C TRP A 303 20.24 -11.94 9.74
N GLY A 304 21.45 -12.49 9.81
CA GLY A 304 21.78 -13.68 10.60
C GLY A 304 21.45 -14.99 9.89
N SER A 305 21.73 -16.11 10.56
CA SER A 305 21.48 -17.46 10.04
C SER A 305 19.99 -17.77 9.83
N ASP A 306 19.10 -17.00 10.47
CA ASP A 306 17.66 -17.13 10.37
C ASP A 306 17.02 -16.12 9.40
N ALA A 307 17.81 -15.59 8.45
CA ALA A 307 17.35 -14.58 7.49
C ALA A 307 16.07 -14.98 6.74
N ASN A 308 15.84 -16.27 6.47
CA ASN A 308 14.62 -16.73 5.77
C ASN A 308 13.43 -16.99 6.70
N VAL A 309 13.58 -16.79 8.01
CA VAL A 309 12.52 -16.96 9.01
C VAL A 309 11.77 -15.65 9.18
N TRP A 310 10.44 -15.69 9.02
CA TRP A 310 9.57 -14.56 9.33
C TRP A 310 9.48 -14.37 10.85
N ARG A 311 10.21 -13.37 11.35
CA ARG A 311 10.39 -13.11 12.77
C ARG A 311 10.25 -11.61 13.09
N PRO A 312 9.05 -11.09 13.33
CA PRO A 312 8.80 -9.65 13.54
C PRO A 312 9.62 -9.01 14.69
N ASP A 313 9.85 -9.73 15.78
CA ASP A 313 10.61 -9.19 16.94
C ASP A 313 12.06 -8.83 16.62
N ARG A 314 12.62 -9.26 15.46
CA ARG A 314 13.98 -8.87 15.05
C ARG A 314 14.16 -7.37 14.87
N TRP A 315 13.04 -6.66 14.73
CA TRP A 315 12.98 -5.22 14.55
C TRP A 315 12.76 -4.46 15.85
N ILE A 316 12.63 -5.14 16.99
CA ILE A 316 12.47 -4.49 18.29
C ILE A 316 13.82 -4.43 19.00
N GLU A 317 14.19 -3.23 19.42
CA GLU A 317 15.31 -2.95 20.30
C GLU A 317 14.76 -2.34 21.59
N HIS A 318 15.29 -2.77 22.74
CA HIS A 318 14.97 -2.16 24.02
C HIS A 318 15.99 -1.07 24.31
N THR A 319 15.51 0.11 24.69
CA THR A 319 16.38 1.13 25.26
C THR A 319 17.08 0.56 26.51
N PRO A 320 18.31 0.99 26.84
CA PRO A 320 18.97 0.58 28.08
C PRO A 320 18.21 1.14 29.30
N SER A 321 17.20 0.40 29.73
CA SER A 321 16.31 0.66 30.85
C SER A 321 16.36 -0.55 31.79
N THR A 322 16.12 -0.33 33.08
CA THR A 322 15.97 -1.42 34.06
C THR A 322 14.63 -2.15 33.92
N SER A 323 13.76 -1.71 33.01
CA SER A 323 12.45 -2.28 32.71
C SER A 323 12.43 -2.88 31.30
N THR A 324 11.60 -3.90 31.09
CA THR A 324 11.29 -4.48 29.77
C THR A 324 9.85 -4.13 29.38
N SER A 325 9.41 -2.89 29.66
CA SER A 325 8.06 -2.44 29.37
C SER A 325 7.90 -2.10 27.89
N LEU A 326 6.64 -2.11 27.41
CA LEU A 326 6.30 -1.73 26.02
C LEU A 326 6.79 -0.33 25.63
N GLU A 327 6.89 0.58 26.61
CA GLU A 327 7.39 1.95 26.40
C GLU A 327 8.89 2.03 26.07
N ASP A 328 9.65 0.98 26.40
CA ASP A 328 11.09 0.88 26.14
C ASP A 328 11.38 0.24 24.75
N GLU A 329 10.36 -0.30 24.07
CA GLU A 329 10.49 -0.87 22.74
C GLU A 329 10.65 0.22 21.68
N THR A 330 11.63 0.06 20.80
CA THR A 330 11.89 0.94 19.66
C THR A 330 12.15 0.13 18.40
N ILE A 331 11.92 0.73 17.22
CA ILE A 331 12.20 0.07 15.95
C ILE A 331 13.69 0.16 15.63
N LYS A 332 14.32 -1.01 15.49
CA LYS A 332 15.68 -1.18 15.00
C LYS A 332 15.88 -0.48 13.66
N THR A 333 16.96 0.29 13.57
CA THR A 333 17.46 0.80 12.29
C THR A 333 18.41 -0.23 11.67
N PRO A 334 18.10 -0.80 10.50
CA PRO A 334 18.96 -1.80 9.88
C PRO A 334 20.24 -1.15 9.32
N THR A 335 21.27 -1.97 9.05
CA THR A 335 22.49 -1.52 8.39
C THR A 335 22.13 -0.80 7.08
N LYS A 336 22.71 0.37 6.85
CA LYS A 336 22.41 1.21 5.68
C LYS A 336 22.51 0.39 4.38
N GLY A 337 21.48 0.45 3.54
CA GLY A 337 21.45 -0.27 2.27
C GLY A 337 21.18 -1.78 2.38
N SER A 338 21.01 -2.36 3.58
CA SER A 338 20.60 -3.77 3.76
C SER A 338 19.08 -3.99 3.69
N TYR A 339 18.31 -2.89 3.73
CA TYR A 339 16.86 -2.90 3.74
C TYR A 339 16.29 -1.70 2.97
N VAL A 340 15.58 -1.97 1.88
CA VAL A 340 15.18 -0.95 0.89
C VAL A 340 13.77 -1.14 0.30
N PRO A 341 12.75 -1.52 1.07
CA PRO A 341 11.40 -1.80 0.54
C PRO A 341 10.71 -0.56 -0.08
N TRP A 342 11.13 0.65 0.29
CA TRP A 342 10.67 1.93 -0.27
C TRP A 342 11.71 2.57 -1.21
N ALA A 343 12.70 1.82 -1.68
CA ALA A 343 13.94 2.35 -2.24
C ALA A 343 14.69 3.27 -1.24
N GLU A 344 15.77 3.90 -1.72
CA GLU A 344 16.58 4.85 -0.95
C GLU A 344 16.99 6.05 -1.81
N GLY A 345 17.53 7.08 -1.15
CA GLY A 345 18.05 8.28 -1.79
C GLY A 345 16.96 9.15 -2.43
N PRO A 346 17.27 9.91 -3.49
CA PRO A 346 16.31 10.81 -4.14
C PRO A 346 15.03 10.12 -4.66
N ARG A 347 15.10 8.81 -4.89
CA ARG A 347 13.99 7.99 -5.40
C ARG A 347 13.21 7.27 -4.30
N ILE A 348 13.42 7.61 -3.03
CA ILE A 348 12.64 7.05 -1.93
C ILE A 348 11.14 7.28 -2.14
N CYS A 349 10.34 6.25 -1.89
CA CYS A 349 8.89 6.31 -1.99
C CYS A 349 8.35 7.47 -1.13
N PRO A 350 7.56 8.39 -1.71
CA PRO A 350 6.97 9.48 -0.92
C PRO A 350 5.91 8.95 0.06
N GLY A 351 5.26 7.83 -0.28
CA GLY A 351 4.24 7.18 0.54
C GLY A 351 4.79 6.29 1.66
N LYS A 352 6.08 6.35 2.01
CA LYS A 352 6.65 5.50 3.08
C LYS A 352 5.86 5.65 4.39
N LYS A 353 5.77 6.87 4.90
CA LYS A 353 5.05 7.15 6.15
C LYS A 353 3.55 6.83 6.01
N PHE A 354 2.93 7.24 4.90
CA PHE A 354 1.54 6.92 4.57
C PHE A 354 1.25 5.42 4.74
N SER A 355 2.04 4.56 4.06
CA SER A 355 1.84 3.11 4.09
C SER A 355 2.09 2.50 5.47
N GLN A 356 3.02 3.06 6.25
CA GLN A 356 3.26 2.61 7.64
C GLN A 356 2.07 2.93 8.53
N VAL A 357 1.50 4.12 8.41
CA VAL A 357 0.34 4.56 9.20
C VAL A 357 -0.90 3.75 8.83
N GLU A 358 -1.16 3.59 7.54
CA GLU A 358 -2.24 2.75 7.02
C GLU A 358 -2.14 1.32 7.57
N TYR A 359 -0.99 0.67 7.37
CA TYR A 359 -0.78 -0.70 7.80
C TYR A 359 -0.97 -0.87 9.32
N VAL A 360 -0.35 0.02 10.13
CA VAL A 360 -0.42 -0.07 11.59
C VAL A 360 -1.87 0.12 12.07
N ALA A 361 -2.61 1.09 11.54
CA ALA A 361 -4.00 1.31 11.89
C ALA A 361 -4.87 0.07 11.58
N VAL A 362 -4.67 -0.54 10.41
CA VAL A 362 -5.42 -1.74 9.99
C VAL A 362 -5.11 -2.93 10.89
N ILE A 363 -3.83 -3.25 11.12
CA ILE A 363 -3.44 -4.40 11.95
C ILE A 363 -3.89 -4.19 13.40
N ALA A 364 -3.71 -3.00 13.95
CA ALA A 364 -4.20 -2.68 15.29
C ALA A 364 -5.72 -2.84 15.38
N ARG A 365 -6.49 -2.30 14.42
CA ARG A 365 -7.95 -2.43 14.40
C ARG A 365 -8.41 -3.89 14.30
N LEU A 366 -7.74 -4.71 13.48
CA LEU A 366 -8.06 -6.12 13.32
C LEU A 366 -7.76 -6.92 14.59
N LEU A 367 -6.59 -6.73 15.20
CA LEU A 367 -6.12 -7.55 16.32
C LEU A 367 -6.55 -7.05 17.70
N ARG A 368 -7.15 -5.86 17.80
CA ARG A 368 -7.59 -5.29 19.08
C ARG A 368 -8.50 -6.23 19.87
N ASN A 369 -9.54 -6.73 19.20
CA ASN A 369 -10.58 -7.57 19.80
C ASN A 369 -10.79 -8.89 19.06
N HIS A 370 -9.99 -9.18 18.04
CA HIS A 370 -10.19 -10.38 17.22
C HIS A 370 -8.89 -11.15 17.02
N ARG A 371 -9.05 -12.44 16.82
CA ARG A 371 -8.03 -13.40 16.43
C ARG A 371 -8.31 -13.85 15.01
N ILE A 372 -7.26 -13.95 14.20
CA ILE A 372 -7.30 -14.50 12.85
C ILE A 372 -6.94 -15.97 12.94
N GLU A 373 -7.88 -16.85 12.58
CA GLU A 373 -7.70 -18.29 12.59
C GLU A 373 -7.86 -18.86 11.18
N VAL A 374 -7.01 -19.82 10.82
CA VAL A 374 -7.20 -20.60 9.60
C VAL A 374 -8.33 -21.61 9.79
N VAL A 375 -9.25 -21.68 8.83
CA VAL A 375 -10.26 -22.73 8.78
C VAL A 375 -9.59 -24.00 8.27
N LYS A 376 -9.58 -25.02 9.13
CA LYS A 376 -9.02 -26.34 8.82
C LYS A 376 -9.90 -27.10 7.84
N ASN A 377 -9.28 -27.85 6.95
CA ASN A 377 -9.99 -28.90 6.22
C ASN A 377 -10.37 -30.04 7.21
N PRO A 378 -11.43 -30.83 6.93
CA PRO A 378 -11.94 -31.84 7.89
C PRO A 378 -10.89 -32.84 8.42
N THR A 379 -9.83 -33.10 7.65
CA THR A 379 -8.78 -34.07 7.98
C THR A 379 -7.47 -33.42 8.41
N GLU A 380 -7.38 -32.09 8.45
CA GLU A 380 -6.14 -31.38 8.78
C GLU A 380 -5.97 -31.18 10.30
N THR A 381 -4.75 -31.40 10.79
CA THR A 381 -4.32 -30.86 12.08
C THR A 381 -4.14 -29.34 11.99
N GLU A 382 -4.04 -28.66 13.13
CA GLU A 382 -3.77 -27.22 13.17
C GLU A 382 -2.43 -26.87 12.53
N GLU A 383 -1.38 -27.66 12.82
CA GLU A 383 -0.07 -27.50 12.20
C GLU A 383 -0.14 -27.67 10.67
N GLN A 384 -0.86 -28.67 10.17
CA GLN A 384 -1.04 -28.86 8.72
C GLN A 384 -1.77 -27.69 8.08
N ALA A 385 -2.75 -27.10 8.78
CA ALA A 385 -3.43 -25.91 8.29
C ALA A 385 -2.48 -24.71 8.22
N HIS A 386 -1.64 -24.47 9.23
CA HIS A 386 -0.61 -23.42 9.19
C HIS A 386 0.39 -23.64 8.05
N GLN A 387 0.87 -24.88 7.86
CA GLN A 387 1.77 -25.21 6.75
C GLN A 387 1.12 -25.00 5.37
N ARG A 388 -0.18 -25.26 5.24
CA ARG A 388 -0.93 -24.94 4.00
C ARG A 388 -0.99 -23.43 3.75
N VAL A 389 -1.19 -22.62 4.78
CA VAL A 389 -1.13 -21.15 4.65
C VAL A 389 0.26 -20.71 4.17
N LEU A 390 1.33 -21.24 4.79
CA LEU A 390 2.70 -20.93 4.38
C LEU A 390 3.01 -21.40 2.95
N ALA A 391 2.49 -22.54 2.52
CA ALA A 391 2.63 -23.01 1.14
C ALA A 391 1.98 -22.04 0.14
N VAL A 392 0.82 -21.45 0.48
CA VAL A 392 0.16 -20.41 -0.34
C VAL A 392 0.95 -19.11 -0.34
N VAL A 393 1.53 -18.71 0.80
CA VAL A 393 2.44 -17.55 0.90
C VAL A 393 3.67 -17.75 -0.01
N GLN A 394 4.24 -18.95 -0.05
CA GLN A 394 5.39 -19.26 -0.90
C GLN A 394 5.02 -19.43 -2.39
N ASP A 395 3.77 -19.80 -2.70
CA ASP A 395 3.24 -19.88 -4.06
C ASP A 395 2.88 -18.48 -4.60
N SER A 396 3.91 -17.66 -4.76
CA SER A 396 3.83 -16.25 -5.15
C SER A 396 4.38 -16.00 -6.55
N ASP A 397 3.83 -14.99 -7.21
CA ASP A 397 4.21 -14.59 -8.56
C ASP A 397 4.30 -13.07 -8.68
N VAL A 398 5.13 -12.61 -9.60
CA VAL A 398 5.22 -11.20 -9.95
C VAL A 398 4.33 -10.96 -11.15
N ARG A 399 3.20 -10.28 -10.94
CA ARG A 399 2.47 -9.65 -12.07
C ARG A 399 3.01 -8.23 -12.24
N LEU A 400 2.36 -7.26 -11.59
CA LEU A 400 2.91 -5.90 -11.44
C LEU A 400 3.69 -5.79 -10.14
N THR A 401 3.09 -6.28 -9.05
CA THR A 401 3.71 -6.46 -7.75
C THR A 401 3.70 -7.94 -7.36
N LEU A 402 4.47 -8.29 -6.34
CA LEU A 402 4.49 -9.63 -5.76
C LEU A 402 3.15 -9.95 -5.10
N GLN A 403 2.52 -11.04 -5.49
CA GLN A 403 1.24 -11.51 -4.93
C GLN A 403 1.17 -13.04 -4.92
N MET A 404 0.41 -13.59 -3.97
CA MET A 404 0.12 -15.02 -3.91
C MET A 404 -0.75 -15.41 -5.10
N ARG A 405 -0.47 -16.56 -5.74
CA ARG A 405 -1.24 -17.00 -6.93
C ARG A 405 -2.69 -17.37 -6.61
N ARG A 406 -2.92 -17.92 -5.41
CA ARG A 406 -4.18 -18.56 -5.00
C ARG A 406 -4.54 -18.19 -3.56
N SER A 407 -4.55 -16.90 -3.24
CA SER A 407 -4.89 -16.43 -1.89
C SER A 407 -6.31 -16.86 -1.48
N GLU A 408 -7.23 -16.96 -2.43
CA GLU A 408 -8.61 -17.40 -2.24
C GLU A 408 -8.77 -18.89 -1.88
N SER A 409 -7.69 -19.68 -1.95
CA SER A 409 -7.69 -21.08 -1.53
C SER A 409 -7.64 -21.27 -0.02
N VAL A 410 -7.30 -20.20 0.73
CA VAL A 410 -7.26 -20.23 2.20
C VAL A 410 -8.51 -19.55 2.75
N ASN A 411 -9.14 -20.24 3.69
CA ASN A 411 -10.31 -19.80 4.39
C ASN A 411 -9.91 -19.36 5.80
N PHE A 412 -10.32 -18.16 6.21
CA PHE A 412 -10.05 -17.61 7.53
C PHE A 412 -11.35 -17.41 8.33
N ARG A 413 -11.20 -17.33 9.64
CA ARG A 413 -12.23 -16.87 10.57
C ARG A 413 -11.66 -15.79 11.47
N PHE A 414 -12.41 -14.72 11.66
CA PHE A 414 -12.05 -13.62 12.55
C PHE A 414 -12.88 -13.77 13.82
N MET A 415 -12.25 -14.31 14.87
CA MET A 415 -12.91 -14.69 16.11
C MET A 415 -12.76 -13.59 17.14
N ARG A 416 -13.87 -13.08 17.66
CA ARG A 416 -13.83 -12.11 18.74
C ARG A 416 -13.23 -12.75 20.00
N GLN A 417 -12.16 -12.16 20.54
CA GLN A 417 -11.58 -12.56 21.81
C GLN A 417 -12.49 -12.08 22.94
N ARG A 418 -12.88 -12.98 23.86
CA ARG A 418 -13.60 -12.58 25.08
C ARG A 418 -12.59 -11.94 26.04
N ALA A 419 -12.96 -10.79 26.61
CA ALA A 419 -12.21 -10.11 27.66
C ALA A 419 -12.08 -10.99 28.90
#